data_AF-A0A3N5TZ58-F1
#
_entry.id   AF-A0A3N5TZ58-F1
#
_cell.length_a   1.000
_cell.length_b   1.000
_cell.length_c   1.000
_cell.angle_alpha   90.00
_cell.angle_beta   90.00
_cell.angle_gamma   90.00
#
_symmetry.space_group_name_H-M   'P 1'
#
loop_
_entity.id
_entity.type
_entity.pdbx_description
1 polymer ?
#
loop_
_entity_poly.entity_id
_entity_poly.type
_entity_poly.pdbx_seq_one_letter_code
_entity_poly.pdbx_strand_id
1 'polypeptide(L)'
;HPWIKVYVKEDKIGWIKLGQKGIITVDSYPGKTFEGAVTFISSEAEFTPKTVQTQEERVKLVFGVKVSVRNPDQELKPGMPADVRIQIK
;
A
#
# COMPACT_ATOMS: atom_id res chain seq x y z
N HIS A 1 9.94 -12.81 -0.79
CA HIS A 1 8.51 -12.50 -0.60
C HIS A 1 8.12 -11.35 -1.52
N PRO A 2 7.00 -11.42 -2.25
CA PRO A 2 6.51 -10.27 -3.00
C PRO A 2 6.13 -9.14 -2.04
N TRP A 3 6.05 -7.92 -2.58
CA TRP A 3 5.63 -6.74 -1.84
C TRP A 3 4.59 -5.97 -2.64
N ILE A 4 3.74 -5.24 -1.92
CA ILE A 4 2.74 -4.35 -2.48
C ILE A 4 3.17 -2.93 -2.15
N LYS A 5 3.25 -2.06 -3.17
CA LYS A 5 3.45 -0.62 -2.97
C LYS A 5 2.08 0.02 -2.81
N VAL A 6 1.86 0.67 -1.67
CA VAL A 6 0.68 1.49 -1.40
C VAL A 6 1.10 2.93 -1.20
N TYR A 7 0.19 3.85 -1.50
CA TYR A 7 0.41 5.28 -1.33
C TYR A 7 -0.40 5.77 -0.13
N VAL A 8 0.30 6.34 0.85
CA VAL A 8 -0.31 6.85 2.07
C VAL A 8 -0.19 8.37 2.06
N LYS A 9 -1.28 9.09 2.38
CA LYS A 9 -1.25 10.55 2.45
C LYS A 9 -0.33 11.05 3.55
N GLU A 10 0.26 12.23 3.35
CA GLU A 10 1.10 12.91 4.34
C GLU A 10 0.43 13.00 5.73
N ASP A 11 -0.87 13.34 5.80
CA ASP A 11 -1.58 13.47 7.08
C ASP A 11 -1.67 12.16 7.88
N LYS A 12 -1.46 11.01 7.22
CA LYS A 12 -1.56 9.67 7.84
C LYS A 12 -0.22 8.97 7.97
N ILE A 13 0.83 9.43 7.29
CA ILE A 13 2.11 8.71 7.23
C ILE A 13 2.76 8.57 8.60
N GLY A 14 2.55 9.55 9.50
CA GLY A 14 3.08 9.52 10.87
C GLY A 14 2.54 8.38 11.74
N TRP A 15 1.42 7.76 11.36
CA TRP A 15 0.88 6.57 12.03
C TRP A 15 1.46 5.26 11.51
N ILE A 16 2.14 5.29 10.36
CA ILE A 16 2.74 4.12 9.73
C ILE A 16 4.16 3.92 10.23
N LYS A 17 4.47 2.73 10.70
CA LYS A 17 5.77 2.34 11.26
C LYS A 17 6.24 1.03 10.65
N LEU A 18 7.56 0.89 10.51
CA LEU A 18 8.18 -0.36 10.10
C LEU A 18 7.76 -1.51 11.04
N GLY A 19 7.52 -2.67 10.47
CA GLY A 19 7.08 -3.87 11.19
C GLY A 19 5.59 -3.92 11.55
N GLN A 20 4.80 -2.88 11.25
CA GLN A 20 3.34 -2.96 11.44
C GLN A 20 2.72 -4.06 10.59
N LYS A 21 1.78 -4.78 11.18
CA LYS A 21 1.03 -5.83 10.49
C LYS A 21 0.09 -5.21 9.45
N GLY A 22 0.10 -5.81 8.26
CA GLY A 22 -0.83 -5.53 7.19
C GLY A 22 -1.66 -6.77 6.88
N ILE A 23 -2.95 -6.57 6.65
CA ILE A 23 -3.83 -7.57 6.05
C ILE A 23 -4.06 -7.17 4.60
N ILE A 24 -3.79 -8.11 3.70
CA ILE A 24 -3.87 -7.93 2.26
C ILE A 24 -5.08 -8.72 1.74
N THR A 25 -5.85 -8.10 0.87
CA THR A 25 -6.91 -8.77 0.08
C THR A 25 -6.71 -8.46 -1.40
N VAL A 26 -7.10 -9.38 -2.27
CA VAL A 26 -7.01 -9.20 -3.72
C VAL A 26 -8.31 -9.66 -4.37
N ASP A 27 -8.71 -8.98 -5.44
CA ASP A 27 -9.98 -9.25 -6.13
C ASP A 27 -10.04 -10.66 -6.73
N SER A 28 -8.88 -11.21 -7.10
CA SER A 28 -8.77 -12.56 -7.68
C SER A 28 -9.06 -13.69 -6.69
N TYR A 29 -9.00 -13.43 -5.37
CA TYR A 29 -9.25 -14.42 -4.32
C TYR A 29 -10.22 -13.84 -3.27
N PRO A 30 -11.50 -13.64 -3.62
CA PRO A 30 -12.47 -13.06 -2.71
C PRO A 30 -12.61 -13.92 -1.45
N GLY A 31 -12.58 -13.27 -0.27
CA GLY A 31 -12.66 -13.94 1.02
C GLY A 31 -11.33 -14.51 1.54
N LYS A 32 -10.27 -14.53 0.73
CA LYS A 32 -8.92 -14.91 1.19
C LYS A 32 -8.15 -13.68 1.63
N THR A 33 -7.51 -13.77 2.79
CA THR A 33 -6.61 -12.74 3.32
C THR A 33 -5.18 -13.24 3.36
N PHE A 34 -4.25 -12.38 3.02
CA PHE A 34 -2.82 -12.63 3.15
C PHE A 34 -2.25 -11.74 4.24
N GLU A 35 -1.34 -12.29 5.04
CA GLU A 35 -0.66 -11.54 6.08
C GLU A 35 0.63 -10.91 5.54
N GLY A 36 0.92 -9.71 6.03
CA GLY A 36 2.11 -8.98 5.65
C GLY A 36 2.60 -8.03 6.73
N ALA A 37 3.71 -7.37 6.43
CA ALA A 37 4.29 -6.36 7.29
C ALA A 37 4.90 -5.21 6.50
N VAL A 38 4.82 -4.00 7.04
CA VAL A 38 5.48 -2.82 6.49
C VAL A 38 7.00 -3.01 6.57
N THR A 39 7.66 -3.06 5.43
CA THR A 39 9.12 -3.24 5.34
C THR A 39 9.85 -2.02 4.82
N PHE A 40 9.12 -1.04 4.27
CA PHE A 40 9.70 0.18 3.74
C PHE A 40 8.69 1.32 3.77
N ILE A 41 9.16 2.51 4.11
CA ILE A 41 8.43 3.77 4.04
C ILE A 41 9.35 4.75 3.30
N SER A 42 8.87 5.34 2.22
CA SER A 42 9.61 6.35 1.46
C SER A 42 9.91 7.56 2.35
N SER A 43 11.13 8.07 2.29
CA SER A 43 11.50 9.36 2.89
C SER A 43 11.07 10.55 2.04
N GLU A 44 10.73 10.31 0.77
CA GLU A 44 10.35 11.34 -0.19
C GLU A 44 8.86 11.25 -0.49
N ALA A 45 8.19 12.41 -0.52
CA ALA A 45 6.82 12.53 -0.95
C ALA A 45 6.74 12.51 -2.48
N GLU A 46 5.80 11.71 -3.00
CA GLU A 46 5.41 11.67 -4.40
C GLU A 46 4.09 12.43 -4.57
N PHE A 47 3.90 13.09 -5.71
CA PHE A 47 2.61 13.67 -6.06
C PHE A 47 1.67 12.58 -6.58
N THR A 48 0.40 12.57 -6.17
CA THR A 48 -0.57 11.62 -6.74
C THR A 48 -0.66 11.78 -8.25
N PRO A 49 -0.45 10.72 -9.05
CA PRO A 49 -0.63 10.78 -10.49
C PRO A 49 -2.14 10.89 -10.77
N LYS A 50 -2.59 12.08 -11.20
CA LYS A 50 -3.91 12.28 -11.79
C LYS A 50 -3.75 12.89 -13.18
N THR A 51 -4.51 12.38 -14.14
CA THR A 51 -4.73 13.03 -15.43
C THR A 51 -5.58 14.27 -15.17
N VAL A 52 -4.94 15.43 -15.21
CA VAL A 52 -5.52 16.74 -14.86
C VAL A 52 -6.64 17.08 -15.85
N GLN A 53 -7.90 17.21 -15.39
CA GLN A 53 -8.99 17.69 -16.25
C GLN A 53 -9.74 18.92 -15.73
N THR A 54 -9.50 19.42 -14.50
CA THR A 54 -10.09 20.69 -14.03
C THR A 54 -9.20 21.44 -13.03
N GLN A 55 -9.42 22.76 -12.93
CA GLN A 55 -8.53 23.77 -12.30
C GLN A 55 -8.43 23.75 -10.76
N GLU A 56 -9.17 22.90 -10.04
CA GLU A 56 -9.22 22.93 -8.56
C GLU A 56 -8.79 21.63 -7.85
N GLU A 57 -8.39 20.59 -8.58
CA GLU A 57 -7.99 19.34 -7.95
C GLU A 57 -6.53 19.39 -7.49
N ARG A 58 -6.33 19.87 -6.25
CA ARG A 58 -5.02 19.89 -5.59
C ARG A 58 -4.37 18.50 -5.64
N VAL A 59 -3.18 18.46 -6.23
CA VAL A 59 -2.26 17.33 -6.16
C VAL A 59 -2.00 17.02 -4.67
N LYS A 60 -2.22 15.77 -4.25
CA LYS A 60 -1.99 15.37 -2.85
C LYS A 60 -0.59 14.78 -2.73
N LEU A 61 0.14 15.18 -1.70
CA LEU A 61 1.41 14.55 -1.34
C LEU A 61 1.12 13.18 -0.72
N VAL A 62 1.77 12.17 -1.27
CA VAL A 62 1.67 10.77 -0.83
C VAL A 62 3.05 10.18 -0.64
N PHE A 63 3.18 9.24 0.28
CA PHE A 63 4.41 8.52 0.55
C PHE A 63 4.22 7.07 0.12
N GLY A 64 5.18 6.57 -0.66
CA GLY A 64 5.22 5.16 -1.04
C GLY A 64 5.59 4.28 0.16
N VAL A 65 4.75 3.32 0.48
CA VAL A 65 4.98 2.32 1.54
C VAL A 65 5.00 0.94 0.89
N LYS A 66 5.99 0.10 1.23
CA LYS A 66 6.00 -1.31 0.81
C LYS A 66 5.58 -2.19 1.96
N VAL A 67 4.60 -3.04 1.67
CA VAL A 67 4.14 -4.10 2.56
C VAL A 67 4.56 -5.42 1.96
N SER A 68 5.50 -6.11 2.62
CA SER A 68 5.86 -7.47 2.28
C SER A 68 4.70 -8.40 2.59
N VAL A 69 4.46 -9.40 1.74
CA VAL A 69 3.35 -10.34 1.92
C VAL A 69 3.86 -11.78 1.96
N ARG A 70 3.31 -12.57 2.88
CA ARG A 70 3.55 -14.02 2.91
C ARG A 70 2.76 -14.64 1.75
N ASN A 71 3.49 -15.22 0.81
CA ASN A 71 2.95 -15.85 -0.39
C ASN A 71 3.62 -17.23 -0.61
N PRO A 72 3.47 -18.19 0.33
CA PRO A 72 4.12 -19.50 0.24
C PRO A 72 3.66 -20.30 -0.98
N ASP A 73 2.37 -20.21 -1.31
CA ASP A 73 1.72 -20.94 -2.42
C ASP A 73 1.87 -20.23 -3.78
N GLN A 74 2.60 -19.12 -3.83
CA GLN A 74 2.84 -18.32 -5.05
C GLN A 74 1.57 -17.83 -5.78
N GLU A 75 0.47 -17.69 -5.05
CA GLU A 75 -0.82 -17.26 -5.58
C GLU A 75 -0.82 -15.79 -6.02
N LEU A 76 -0.11 -14.93 -5.29
CA LEU A 76 0.02 -13.51 -5.61
C LEU A 76 1.08 -13.28 -6.68
N LYS A 77 0.67 -12.62 -7.77
CA LYS A 77 1.54 -12.28 -8.91
C LYS A 77 1.71 -10.76 -9.05
N PRO A 78 2.86 -10.28 -9.57
CA PRO A 78 3.04 -8.86 -9.87
C PRO A 78 1.96 -8.34 -10.83
N GLY A 79 1.48 -7.12 -10.58
CA GLY A 79 0.42 -6.49 -11.37
C GLY A 79 -1.00 -6.78 -10.90
N MET A 80 -1.19 -7.70 -9.93
CA MET A 80 -2.50 -7.91 -9.31
C MET A 80 -2.90 -6.69 -8.47
N PRO A 81 -4.13 -6.16 -8.63
CA PRO A 81 -4.66 -5.17 -7.72
C PRO A 81 -4.82 -5.78 -6.32
N ALA A 82 -4.44 -5.02 -5.31
CA ALA A 82 -4.46 -5.45 -3.92
C ALA A 82 -4.82 -4.30 -3.00
N ASP A 83 -5.66 -4.59 -2.01
CA ASP A 83 -5.97 -3.71 -0.90
C ASP A 83 -5.15 -4.10 0.33
N VAL A 84 -4.64 -3.10 1.03
CA VAL A 84 -3.85 -3.30 2.25
C VAL A 84 -4.46 -2.53 3.41
N ARG A 85 -4.84 -3.25 4.47
CA ARG A 85 -5.25 -2.69 5.75
C ARG A 85 -4.11 -2.79 6.75
N ILE A 86 -3.47 -1.67 7.06
CA ILE A 86 -2.39 -1.59 8.05
C ILE A 86 -3.01 -1.37 9.43
N GLN A 87 -2.65 -2.22 10.39
CA GLN A 87 -3.11 -2.08 11.78
C GLN A 87 -2.33 -0.96 12.48
N ILE A 88 -3.04 0.12 12.83
CA ILE A 88 -2.52 1.20 13.66
C ILE A 88 -2.62 0.75 15.12
N LYS A 89 -1.57 1.00 15.92
CA LYS A 89 -1.57 0.75 17.36
C LYS A 89 -2.11 1.95 18.11
#